data_AF-A0AAU7NPX0-F1
#
_entry.id   AF-A0AAU7NPX0-F1
#
_cell.length_a   1.000
_cell.length_b   1.000
_cell.length_c   1.000
_cell.angle_alpha   90.00
_cell.angle_beta   90.00
_cell.angle_gamma   90.00
#
_symmetry.space_group_name_H-M   'P 1'
#
loop_
_entity.id
_entity.type
_entity.pdbx_description
1 polymer ?
#
loop_
_entity_poly.entity_id
_entity_poly.type
_entity_poly.pdbx_seq_one_letter_code
_entity_poly.pdbx_strand_id
1 'polypeptide(L)'
;MSNGEHENTNESENQTDVETPTEAEQKTEAKGEEKNALNNILASIMEIKESKPKVFYGGIGAVVLVLIIILMSGGSDKELPVHQAKNIVVGQNYVLKSANAALPTAPVRLVSVPGSMAAYDDTEEEDRTGCKQIAPGTPVKVVQTQDAFGKKDAFVQVEMTDGECQGRKGWVLAINIQ
;
A
#
# COMPACT_ATOMS: atom_id res chain seq x y z
N MET A 1 8.42 -69.17 8.44
CA MET A 1 7.43 -68.37 7.68
C MET A 1 8.15 -67.09 7.28
N SER A 2 8.85 -67.09 6.14
CA SER A 2 8.39 -66.63 4.80
C SER A 2 8.14 -65.11 4.80
N ASN A 3 9.11 -64.29 4.38
CA ASN A 3 9.35 -63.67 3.05
C ASN A 3 9.15 -62.15 3.28
N GLY A 4 10.02 -61.20 2.95
CA GLY A 4 10.79 -60.88 1.73
C GLY A 4 10.53 -59.37 1.51
N GLU A 5 11.49 -58.50 1.87
CA GLU A 5 12.31 -57.67 0.96
C GLU A 5 11.51 -56.80 -0.05
N HIS A 6 11.72 -55.47 -0.02
CA HIS A 6 12.49 -54.72 -1.04
C HIS A 6 12.23 -53.21 -0.94
N GLU A 7 13.32 -52.45 -0.73
CA GLU A 7 13.49 -51.06 -1.16
C GLU A 7 13.44 -50.97 -2.71
N ASN A 8 13.06 -49.81 -3.28
CA ASN A 8 13.81 -49.18 -4.37
C ASN A 8 13.25 -47.81 -4.81
N THR A 9 14.19 -46.87 -4.92
CA THR A 9 14.24 -45.68 -5.78
C THR A 9 14.24 -46.08 -7.27
N ASN A 10 13.69 -45.28 -8.19
CA ASN A 10 14.41 -44.55 -9.27
C ASN A 10 13.47 -43.98 -10.38
N GLU A 11 14.07 -43.12 -11.20
CA GLU A 11 13.61 -42.22 -12.26
C GLU A 11 12.80 -42.75 -13.48
N SER A 12 12.24 -41.76 -14.21
CA SER A 12 12.30 -41.57 -15.68
C SER A 12 11.04 -41.78 -16.52
N GLU A 13 10.76 -40.71 -17.27
CA GLU A 13 10.24 -40.63 -18.64
C GLU A 13 8.87 -41.27 -18.99
N ASN A 14 7.92 -40.41 -19.37
CA ASN A 14 6.88 -40.81 -20.33
C ASN A 14 6.84 -39.83 -21.49
N GLN A 15 7.41 -40.30 -22.59
CA GLN A 15 7.40 -39.75 -23.94
C GLN A 15 6.13 -40.28 -24.62
N THR A 16 5.37 -39.43 -25.30
CA THR A 16 4.39 -39.92 -26.28
C THR A 16 4.58 -39.16 -27.57
N ASP A 17 5.00 -39.93 -28.56
CA ASP A 17 5.32 -39.58 -29.93
C ASP A 17 4.14 -38.98 -30.70
N VAL A 18 4.55 -38.11 -31.61
CA VAL A 18 3.77 -37.44 -32.64
C VAL A 18 4.03 -38.19 -33.96
N GLU A 19 2.98 -38.62 -34.66
CA GLU A 19 3.02 -38.91 -36.10
C GLU A 19 1.79 -38.35 -36.83
N THR A 20 2.07 -37.40 -37.73
CA THR A 20 1.31 -36.80 -38.86
C THR A 20 1.05 -37.88 -39.95
N PRO A 21 0.16 -37.81 -40.99
CA PRO A 21 -0.33 -36.64 -41.79
C PRO A 21 -1.83 -36.68 -42.21
N THR A 22 -2.47 -35.59 -42.68
CA THR A 22 -2.53 -35.25 -44.13
C THR A 22 -3.16 -33.87 -44.33
N GLU A 23 -2.49 -33.12 -45.20
CA GLU A 23 -2.75 -31.79 -45.75
C GLU A 23 -3.91 -31.79 -46.76
N ALA A 24 -4.79 -30.78 -46.68
CA ALA A 24 -5.53 -30.26 -47.83
C ALA A 24 -5.81 -28.77 -47.60
N GLU A 25 -4.99 -27.98 -48.29
CA GLU A 25 -5.11 -26.57 -48.67
C GLU A 25 -6.36 -25.79 -48.22
N GLN A 26 -6.12 -24.72 -47.44
CA GLN A 26 -6.76 -23.44 -47.76
C GLN A 26 -5.76 -22.31 -47.53
N LYS A 27 -4.94 -22.09 -48.55
CA LYS A 27 -4.09 -20.91 -48.71
C LYS A 27 -5.00 -19.71 -49.00
N THR A 28 -5.36 -18.95 -47.96
CA THR A 28 -5.78 -17.56 -48.15
C THR A 28 -4.61 -16.69 -47.75
N GLU A 29 -4.00 -16.09 -48.76
CA GLU A 29 -2.85 -15.20 -48.64
C GLU A 29 -3.22 -13.96 -47.82
N ALA A 30 -2.81 -13.93 -46.56
CA ALA A 30 -2.70 -12.71 -45.76
C ALA A 30 -1.22 -12.47 -45.45
N LYS A 31 -0.42 -12.28 -46.50
CA LYS A 31 0.99 -11.89 -46.35
C LYS A 31 1.48 -11.12 -47.57
N GLY A 32 0.77 -10.03 -47.88
CA GLY A 32 1.12 -9.14 -49.00
C GLY A 32 0.73 -7.67 -48.83
N GLU A 33 -0.13 -7.33 -47.86
CA GLU A 33 -0.69 -5.97 -47.75
C GLU A 33 0.12 -5.00 -46.87
N GLU A 34 0.84 -5.49 -45.86
CA GLU A 34 1.56 -4.61 -44.91
C GLU A 34 2.73 -3.85 -45.55
N LYS A 35 3.49 -4.50 -46.44
CA LYS A 35 4.61 -3.85 -47.16
C LYS A 35 4.12 -2.80 -48.16
N ASN A 36 3.00 -3.07 -48.83
CA ASN A 36 2.42 -2.15 -49.81
C ASN A 36 1.76 -0.94 -49.11
N ALA A 37 1.09 -1.15 -47.98
CA ALA A 37 0.53 -0.06 -47.19
C ALA A 37 1.62 0.88 -46.64
N LEU A 38 2.71 0.32 -46.08
CA LEU A 38 3.85 1.11 -45.60
C LEU A 38 4.56 1.87 -46.72
N ASN A 39 4.76 1.24 -47.89
CA ASN A 39 5.38 1.90 -49.05
C ASN A 39 4.49 3.04 -49.60
N ASN A 40 3.17 2.86 -49.62
CA ASN A 40 2.24 3.89 -50.07
C ASN A 40 2.16 5.08 -49.08
N ILE A 41 2.28 4.82 -47.78
CA ILE A 41 2.36 5.87 -46.76
C ILE A 41 3.68 6.65 -46.88
N LEU A 42 4.80 5.95 -47.06
CA LEU A 42 6.11 6.60 -47.27
C LEU A 42 6.14 7.43 -48.55
N ALA A 43 5.55 6.93 -49.65
CA ALA A 43 5.42 7.66 -50.90
C ALA A 43 4.57 8.94 -50.73
N SER A 44 3.44 8.83 -50.03
CA SER A 44 2.57 9.97 -49.73
C SER A 44 3.27 11.02 -48.85
N ILE A 45 4.08 10.59 -47.89
CA ILE A 45 4.88 11.48 -47.03
C ILE A 45 5.97 12.20 -47.83
N MET A 46 6.66 11.49 -48.73
CA MET A 46 7.64 12.08 -49.66
C MET A 46 6.98 13.08 -50.62
N GLU A 47 5.80 12.77 -51.14
CA GLU A 47 5.02 13.68 -52.00
C GLU A 47 4.60 14.95 -51.24
N ILE A 48 4.20 14.84 -49.97
CA ILE A 48 3.86 16.00 -49.14
C ILE A 48 5.10 16.84 -48.82
N LYS A 49 6.26 16.21 -48.60
CA LYS A 49 7.54 16.92 -48.42
C LYS A 49 7.90 17.74 -49.67
N GLU A 50 7.73 17.16 -50.86
CA GLU A 50 8.09 17.80 -52.13
C GLU A 50 7.08 18.86 -52.58
N SER A 51 5.78 18.55 -52.51
CA SER A 51 4.71 19.46 -52.96
C SER A 51 4.41 20.59 -51.97
N LYS A 52 4.57 20.34 -50.65
CA LYS A 52 4.19 21.29 -49.58
C LYS A 52 5.19 21.23 -48.41
N PRO A 53 6.44 21.67 -48.62
CA PRO A 53 7.51 21.55 -47.62
C PRO A 53 7.18 22.25 -46.29
N LYS A 54 6.48 23.40 -46.32
CA LYS A 54 6.05 24.12 -45.10
C LYS A 54 5.11 23.29 -44.23
N VAL A 55 4.23 22.49 -44.84
CA VAL A 55 3.27 21.64 -44.13
C VAL A 55 3.98 20.41 -43.56
N PHE A 56 4.89 19.81 -44.32
CA PHE A 56 5.70 18.68 -43.87
C PHE A 56 6.55 19.03 -42.64
N TYR A 57 7.39 20.08 -42.74
CA TYR A 57 8.24 20.49 -41.62
C TYR A 57 7.44 21.12 -40.46
N GLY A 58 6.30 21.76 -40.75
CA GLY A 58 5.37 22.24 -39.73
C GLY A 58 4.73 21.10 -38.93
N GLY A 59 4.34 20.01 -39.60
CA GLY A 59 3.81 18.81 -38.97
C GLY A 59 4.84 18.13 -38.06
N ILE A 60 6.09 18.00 -38.52
CA ILE A 60 7.20 17.47 -37.69
C ILE A 60 7.41 18.38 -36.47
N GLY A 61 7.43 19.70 -36.65
CA GLY A 61 7.58 20.65 -35.55
C GLY A 61 6.48 20.53 -34.50
N ALA A 62 5.23 20.33 -34.91
CA ALA A 62 4.11 20.13 -33.99
C ALA A 62 4.26 18.85 -33.15
N VAL A 63 4.67 17.74 -33.77
CA VAL A 63 4.91 16.48 -33.05
C VAL A 63 6.03 16.63 -32.03
N VAL A 64 7.13 17.27 -32.40
CA VAL A 64 8.26 17.55 -31.51
C VAL A 64 7.82 18.45 -30.34
N LEU A 65 7.01 19.47 -30.60
CA LEU A 65 6.49 20.36 -29.55
C LEU A 65 5.64 19.61 -28.52
N VAL A 66 4.75 18.73 -28.98
CA VAL A 66 3.90 17.92 -28.08
C VAL A 66 4.76 16.99 -27.22
N LEU A 67 5.78 16.35 -27.81
CA LEU A 67 6.73 15.53 -27.06
C LEU A 67 7.46 16.34 -25.98
N ILE A 68 7.92 17.55 -26.30
CA ILE A 68 8.55 18.44 -25.32
C ILE A 68 7.57 18.79 -24.19
N ILE A 69 6.32 19.12 -24.50
CA ILE A 69 5.30 19.43 -23.49
C ILE A 69 5.08 18.23 -22.57
N ILE A 70 4.98 17.02 -23.11
CA ILE A 70 4.81 15.80 -22.30
C ILE A 70 6.03 15.57 -21.41
N LEU A 71 7.25 15.70 -21.95
CA LEU A 71 8.48 15.52 -21.18
C LEU A 71 8.65 16.60 -20.09
N MET A 72 8.16 17.82 -20.33
CA MET A 72 8.18 18.92 -19.36
C MET A 72 6.99 18.90 -18.40
N SER A 73 5.93 18.13 -18.67
CA SER A 73 4.68 18.21 -17.92
C SER A 73 4.78 17.70 -16.48
N GLY A 74 5.88 17.06 -16.08
CA GLY A 74 6.13 16.64 -14.70
C GLY A 74 5.15 15.56 -14.23
N GLY A 75 5.65 14.41 -13.82
CA GLY A 75 4.79 13.41 -13.20
C GLY A 75 4.07 14.02 -11.99
N SER A 76 2.76 13.81 -11.88
CA SER A 76 2.01 14.18 -10.68
C SER A 76 2.66 13.47 -9.50
N ASP A 77 3.31 14.23 -8.62
CA ASP A 77 3.59 13.80 -7.26
C ASP A 77 2.24 13.57 -6.60
N LYS A 78 1.71 12.35 -6.75
CA LYS A 78 0.57 11.92 -5.96
C LYS A 78 1.08 11.85 -4.54
N GLU A 79 0.91 12.94 -3.80
CA GLU A 79 1.14 12.93 -2.37
C GLU A 79 0.34 11.75 -1.80
N LEU A 80 1.06 10.85 -1.13
CA LEU A 80 0.42 9.76 -0.42
C LEU A 80 -0.63 10.38 0.52
N PRO A 81 -1.84 9.81 0.61
CA PRO A 81 -2.87 10.35 1.48
C PRO A 81 -2.29 10.48 2.90
N VAL A 82 -2.05 11.73 3.30
CA VAL A 82 -1.49 12.03 4.61
C VAL A 82 -2.58 11.70 5.61
N HIS A 83 -2.28 10.79 6.54
CA HIS A 83 -3.19 10.48 7.63
C HIS A 83 -3.45 11.77 8.42
N GLN A 84 -4.66 12.32 8.24
CA GLN A 84 -5.15 13.45 9.04
C GLN A 84 -5.35 12.94 10.46
N ALA A 85 -4.39 13.21 11.35
CA ALA A 85 -4.57 12.93 12.76
C ALA A 85 -5.77 13.75 13.26
N LYS A 86 -6.74 13.08 13.91
CA LYS A 86 -7.89 13.75 14.52
C LYS A 86 -7.37 14.79 15.52
N ASN A 87 -7.86 16.03 15.43
CA ASN A 87 -7.53 17.07 16.40
C ASN A 87 -8.08 16.66 17.77
N ILE A 88 -7.18 16.44 18.73
CA ILE A 88 -7.53 16.08 20.10
C ILE A 88 -7.72 17.38 20.89
N VAL A 89 -8.90 17.53 21.48
CA VAL A 89 -9.29 18.74 22.20
C VAL A 89 -9.25 18.46 23.69
N VAL A 90 -8.41 19.20 24.41
CA VAL A 90 -8.31 19.11 25.87
C VAL A 90 -9.65 19.43 26.52
N GLY A 91 -10.04 18.62 27.51
CA GLY A 91 -11.30 18.76 28.24
C GLY A 91 -12.47 17.98 27.65
N GLN A 92 -12.36 17.47 26.42
CA GLN A 92 -13.41 16.66 25.79
C GLN A 92 -13.35 15.19 26.21
N ASN A 93 -14.49 14.52 26.09
CA ASN A 93 -14.62 13.08 26.33
C ASN A 93 -14.43 12.29 25.03
N TYR A 94 -13.75 11.16 25.15
CA TYR A 94 -13.39 10.23 24.08
C TYR A 94 -13.48 8.80 24.59
N VAL A 95 -13.22 7.83 23.71
CA VAL A 95 -13.06 6.43 24.10
C VAL A 95 -11.68 5.92 23.71
N LEU A 96 -11.16 4.97 24.50
CA LEU A 96 -9.90 4.30 24.17
C LEU A 96 -10.07 3.31 23.02
N LYS A 97 -9.09 3.25 22.12
CA LYS A 97 -9.03 2.31 21.01
C LYS A 97 -7.67 1.64 20.94
N SER A 98 -7.65 0.35 20.60
CA SER A 98 -6.42 -0.39 20.34
C SER A 98 -5.99 -0.27 18.87
N ALA A 99 -5.46 0.90 18.49
CA ALA A 99 -5.25 1.26 17.07
C ALA A 99 -4.12 0.48 16.36
N ASN A 100 -3.22 -0.16 17.12
CA ASN A 100 -2.06 -0.90 16.60
C ASN A 100 -1.99 -2.36 17.09
N ALA A 101 -3.05 -2.87 17.73
CA ALA A 101 -3.05 -4.23 18.20
C ALA A 101 -3.49 -5.20 17.10
N ALA A 102 -2.94 -6.42 17.12
CA ALA A 102 -3.37 -7.51 16.23
C ALA A 102 -4.86 -7.85 16.41
N LEU A 103 -5.37 -7.66 17.63
CA LEU A 103 -6.78 -7.83 17.97
C LEU A 103 -7.36 -6.48 18.43
N PRO A 104 -8.52 -6.04 17.90
CA PRO A 104 -9.17 -4.80 18.32
C PRO A 104 -9.56 -4.77 19.80
N THR A 105 -9.67 -5.94 20.43
CA THR A 105 -10.02 -6.13 21.85
C THR A 105 -8.82 -6.07 22.79
N ALA A 106 -7.60 -5.95 22.26
CA ALA A 106 -6.41 -5.92 23.10
C ALA A 106 -6.42 -4.67 24.01
N PRO A 107 -6.01 -4.81 25.28
CA PRO A 107 -6.01 -3.70 26.21
C PRO A 107 -5.08 -2.58 25.75
N VAL A 108 -5.49 -1.35 26.04
CA VAL A 108 -4.68 -0.15 25.85
C VAL A 108 -3.82 0.03 27.08
N ARG A 109 -2.50 0.10 26.86
CA ARG A 109 -1.53 0.39 27.92
C ARG A 109 -1.60 1.87 28.30
N LEU A 110 -1.49 2.16 29.58
CA LEU A 110 -1.37 3.48 30.19
C LEU A 110 -0.03 3.58 30.90
N VAL A 111 0.69 4.67 30.67
CA VAL A 111 1.95 4.94 31.37
C VAL A 111 1.88 6.20 32.23
N SER A 112 2.75 6.28 33.23
CA SER A 112 2.84 7.44 34.12
C SER A 112 3.52 8.64 33.45
N VAL A 113 4.41 8.41 32.49
CA VAL A 113 5.22 9.43 31.81
C VAL A 113 5.08 9.27 30.30
N PRO A 114 4.84 10.36 29.55
CA PRO A 114 4.76 10.29 28.10
C PRO A 114 6.09 9.80 27.50
N GLY A 115 6.01 8.88 26.54
CA GLY A 115 7.18 8.26 25.90
C GLY A 115 7.68 6.98 26.56
N SER A 116 7.28 6.65 27.80
CA SER A 116 7.71 5.39 28.43
C SER A 116 6.92 4.16 27.95
N MET A 117 6.06 4.30 26.95
CA MET A 117 5.31 3.17 26.37
C MET A 117 6.21 2.10 25.76
N ALA A 118 7.38 2.50 25.26
CA ALA A 118 8.37 1.58 24.71
C ALA A 118 9.13 0.79 25.77
N ALA A 119 9.13 1.27 27.03
CA ALA A 119 9.70 0.57 28.18
C ALA A 119 8.65 -0.27 28.92
N TYR A 120 7.41 -0.32 28.42
CA TYR A 120 6.34 -1.11 29.03
C TYR A 120 6.56 -2.58 28.72
N ASP A 121 6.71 -3.39 29.77
CA ASP A 121 6.96 -4.82 29.65
C ASP A 121 5.75 -5.63 30.16
N ASP A 122 5.01 -6.26 29.24
CA ASP A 122 3.86 -7.10 29.59
C ASP A 122 4.25 -8.39 30.36
N THR A 123 5.55 -8.70 30.51
CA THR A 123 6.03 -9.84 31.30
C THR A 123 6.25 -9.52 32.77
N GLU A 124 6.38 -8.23 33.12
CA GLU A 124 6.55 -7.78 34.49
C GLU A 124 5.20 -7.62 35.20
N GLU A 125 5.06 -8.21 36.39
CA GLU A 125 3.79 -8.21 37.16
C GLU A 125 3.32 -6.79 37.53
N GLU A 126 4.26 -5.86 37.74
CA GLU A 126 3.93 -4.47 38.04
C GLU A 126 3.21 -3.79 36.86
N ASP A 127 3.48 -4.20 35.63
CA ASP A 127 2.89 -3.65 34.40
C ASP A 127 1.64 -4.43 33.96
N ARG A 128 1.29 -5.52 34.63
CA ARG A 128 0.04 -6.27 34.39
C ARG A 128 -1.06 -5.94 35.37
N THR A 129 -0.72 -5.26 36.47
CA THR A 129 -1.64 -5.02 37.59
C THR A 129 -2.16 -3.59 37.65
N GLY A 130 -3.38 -3.43 38.18
CA GLY A 130 -4.03 -2.15 38.35
C GLY A 130 -4.48 -1.49 37.04
N CYS A 131 -4.54 -0.15 37.05
CA CYS A 131 -5.09 0.66 35.95
C CYS A 131 -4.09 0.99 34.84
N LYS A 132 -3.08 0.13 34.65
CA LYS A 132 -2.08 0.29 33.58
C LYS A 132 -2.53 -0.38 32.27
N GLN A 133 -3.44 -1.35 32.32
CA GLN A 133 -4.05 -1.96 31.14
C GLN A 133 -5.56 -1.74 31.17
N ILE A 134 -6.08 -1.03 30.17
CA ILE A 134 -7.50 -0.65 30.12
C ILE A 134 -8.16 -1.24 28.89
N ALA A 135 -9.37 -1.77 29.06
CA ALA A 135 -10.13 -2.32 27.95
C ALA A 135 -10.41 -1.23 26.88
N PRO A 136 -10.34 -1.55 25.59
CA PRO A 136 -10.80 -0.65 24.54
C PRO A 136 -12.31 -0.36 24.73
N GLY A 137 -12.74 0.83 24.31
CA GLY A 137 -14.08 1.36 24.52
C GLY A 137 -14.26 2.09 25.86
N THR A 138 -13.27 2.05 26.77
CA THR A 138 -13.36 2.74 28.05
C THR A 138 -13.48 4.26 27.85
N PRO A 139 -14.51 4.91 28.44
CA PRO A 139 -14.67 6.36 28.37
C PRO A 139 -13.57 7.10 29.14
N VAL A 140 -13.01 8.12 28.50
CA VAL A 140 -11.93 8.93 29.05
C VAL A 140 -12.11 10.41 28.73
N LYS A 141 -11.59 11.27 29.59
CA LYS A 141 -11.49 12.71 29.38
C LYS A 141 -10.04 13.09 29.11
N VAL A 142 -9.80 13.89 28.06
CA VAL A 142 -8.46 14.39 27.78
C VAL A 142 -8.11 15.50 28.77
N VAL A 143 -6.99 15.34 29.47
CA VAL A 143 -6.49 16.29 30.47
C VAL A 143 -5.47 17.24 29.87
N GLN A 144 -4.54 16.71 29.07
CA GLN A 144 -3.48 17.48 28.42
C GLN A 144 -2.86 16.66 27.29
N THR A 145 -2.11 17.32 26.42
CA THR A 145 -1.37 16.71 25.31
C THR A 145 0.09 17.10 25.37
N GLN A 146 0.94 16.30 24.72
CA GLN A 146 2.35 16.60 24.56
C GLN A 146 2.81 16.26 23.14
N ASP A 147 3.51 17.21 22.54
CA ASP A 147 4.15 17.08 21.24
C ASP A 147 5.40 16.19 21.35
N ALA A 148 5.65 15.35 20.35
CA ALA A 148 6.86 14.54 20.27
C ALA A 148 7.16 14.11 18.84
N PHE A 149 8.45 13.88 18.53
CA PHE A 149 8.91 13.38 17.23
C PHE A 149 8.41 14.22 16.03
N GLY A 150 8.30 15.54 16.19
CA GLY A 150 7.79 16.45 15.16
C GLY A 150 6.28 16.34 14.91
N LYS A 151 5.55 15.57 15.71
CA LYS A 151 4.10 15.43 15.65
C LYS A 151 3.45 16.16 16.82
N LYS A 152 2.48 17.03 16.50
CA LYS A 152 1.63 17.69 17.48
C LYS A 152 0.74 16.67 18.22
N ASP A 153 0.58 16.86 19.53
CA ASP A 153 -0.28 16.08 20.41
C ASP A 153 0.00 14.57 20.33
N ALA A 154 1.26 14.17 20.14
CA ALA A 154 1.64 12.77 19.96
C ALA A 154 1.27 11.87 21.16
N PHE A 155 1.39 12.41 22.37
CA PHE A 155 0.98 11.79 23.61
C PHE A 155 -0.19 12.55 24.23
N VAL A 156 -1.10 11.80 24.84
CA VAL A 156 -2.32 12.35 25.44
C VAL A 156 -2.44 11.81 26.84
N GLN A 157 -2.56 12.70 27.82
CA GLN A 157 -2.95 12.32 29.16
C GLN A 157 -4.46 12.26 29.24
N VAL A 158 -4.95 11.12 29.71
CA VAL A 158 -6.37 10.85 29.87
C VAL A 158 -6.71 10.60 31.33
N GLU A 159 -7.91 10.97 31.71
CA GLU A 159 -8.53 10.62 32.99
C GLU A 159 -9.71 9.69 32.71
N MET A 160 -9.75 8.53 33.35
CA MET A 160 -10.84 7.57 33.18
C MET A 160 -12.10 8.14 33.83
N THR A 161 -13.21 8.18 33.09
CA THR A 161 -14.45 8.75 33.59
C THR A 161 -15.41 7.70 34.16
N ASP A 162 -15.10 6.41 33.97
CA ASP A 162 -15.93 5.29 34.39
C ASP A 162 -15.07 4.06 34.74
N GLY A 163 -15.70 3.05 35.35
CA GLY A 163 -15.11 1.76 35.71
C GLY A 163 -14.24 1.79 36.98
N GLU A 164 -13.58 0.68 37.27
CA GLU A 164 -12.73 0.49 38.46
C GLU A 164 -11.56 1.49 38.54
N CYS A 165 -11.21 2.10 37.41
CA CYS A 165 -10.11 3.03 37.26
C CYS A 165 -10.53 4.50 37.23
N GLN A 166 -11.81 4.79 37.50
CA GLN A 166 -12.35 6.15 37.46
C GLN A 166 -11.50 7.15 38.26
N GLY A 167 -11.28 8.33 37.68
CA GLY A 167 -10.51 9.44 38.26
C GLY A 167 -8.99 9.25 38.21
N ARG A 168 -8.50 8.06 37.84
CA ARG A 168 -7.06 7.87 37.61
C ARG A 168 -6.65 8.43 36.26
N LYS A 169 -5.38 8.84 36.20
CA LYS A 169 -4.77 9.43 35.01
C LYS A 169 -3.65 8.57 34.49
N GLY A 170 -3.48 8.58 33.18
CA GLY A 170 -2.34 7.97 32.51
C GLY A 170 -2.15 8.54 31.13
N TRP A 171 -0.99 8.27 30.56
CA TRP A 171 -0.63 8.69 29.21
C TRP A 171 -0.81 7.55 28.22
N VAL A 172 -1.33 7.90 27.05
CA VAL A 172 -1.46 7.02 25.89
C VAL A 172 -0.97 7.73 24.63
N LEU A 173 -0.82 6.96 23.55
CA LEU A 173 -0.61 7.53 22.22
C LEU A 173 -1.91 8.15 21.70
N ALA A 174 -1.80 9.27 21.00
CA ALA A 174 -2.93 9.97 20.38
C ALA A 174 -3.80 9.09 19.48
N ILE A 175 -3.19 8.12 18.81
CA ILE A 175 -3.87 7.17 17.92
C ILE A 175 -4.83 6.24 18.69
N ASN A 176 -4.66 6.10 20.00
CA ASN A 176 -5.53 5.28 20.85
C ASN A 176 -6.74 6.06 21.37
N ILE A 177 -6.96 7.30 20.91
CA ILE A 177 -8.10 8.14 21.27
C ILE A 177 -9.07 8.20 20.08
N GLN A 178 -10.35 7.88 20.33
CA GLN A 178 -11.43 7.94 19.34
C GLN A 178 -12.56 8.85 19.78
#